data_AF-A0A285LN03-F1
#
_entry.id   AF-A0A285LN03-F1
#
_cell.length_a   1.000
_cell.length_b   1.000
_cell.length_c   1.000
_cell.angle_alpha   90.00
_cell.angle_beta   90.00
_cell.angle_gamma   90.00
#
_symmetry.space_group_name_H-M   'P 1'
#
loop_
_entity.id
_entity.type
_entity.pdbx_description
1 polymer ?
#
loop_
_entity_poly.entity_id
_entity_poly.type
_entity_poly.pdbx_seq_one_letter_code
_entity_poly.pdbx_strand_id
1 'polypeptide(L)'
;MDAYLAVADLDGVNLAGADLDRATLLGTKLKNADLSGAYLHKAEADGCEAEVVNLSGAPRMPLRPTPTRLSEAQLSGAKVADSRGEVRGPVLVDNQLLAGRQLEEWFAAMGALELRVVE
;
A
#
# COMPACT_ATOMS: atom_id res chain seq x y z
N MET A 1 -2.91 17.84 -0.76
CA MET A 1 -3.27 18.37 0.57
C MET A 1 -2.88 17.27 1.52
N ASP A 2 -1.86 17.45 2.36
CA ASP A 2 -1.27 16.32 3.10
C ASP A 2 -2.32 15.77 4.08
N ALA A 3 -2.81 14.55 3.83
CA ALA A 3 -3.81 13.91 4.68
C ALA A 3 -3.11 13.22 5.86
N TYR A 4 -3.28 13.76 7.07
CA TYR A 4 -2.68 13.19 8.28
C TYR A 4 -3.67 12.23 8.95
N LEU A 5 -3.42 10.93 8.80
CA LEU A 5 -4.27 9.85 9.31
C LEU A 5 -3.51 8.98 10.33
N ALA A 6 -2.36 9.41 10.83
CA ALA A 6 -1.52 8.60 11.71
C ALA A 6 -2.31 8.06 12.93
N VAL A 7 -2.20 6.76 13.19
CA VAL A 7 -2.86 6.04 14.29
C VAL A 7 -4.40 6.06 14.23
N ALA A 8 -4.98 6.41 13.07
CA ALA A 8 -6.42 6.35 12.88
C ALA A 8 -6.90 4.89 12.73
N ASP A 9 -8.06 4.61 13.33
CA ASP A 9 -8.82 3.40 13.05
C ASP A 9 -9.65 3.64 11.77
N LEU A 10 -9.21 3.00 10.69
CA LEU A 10 -9.84 3.03 9.36
C LEU A 10 -10.35 1.65 8.98
N ASP A 11 -10.62 0.79 9.97
CA ASP A 11 -11.13 -0.55 9.72
C ASP A 11 -12.49 -0.50 8.99
N GLY A 12 -12.58 -1.22 7.87
CA GLY A 12 -13.77 -1.27 7.03
C GLY A 12 -14.09 0.02 6.28
N VAL A 13 -13.21 1.04 6.32
CA VAL A 13 -13.46 2.32 5.62
C VAL A 13 -13.30 2.12 4.11
N ASN A 14 -14.24 2.68 3.35
CA ASN A 14 -14.13 2.78 1.90
C ASN A 14 -13.35 4.04 1.51
N LEU A 15 -12.11 3.85 1.08
CA LEU A 15 -11.18 4.84 0.55
C LEU A 15 -10.92 4.59 -0.97
N ALA A 16 -11.82 3.89 -1.65
CA ALA A 16 -11.66 3.58 -3.06
C ALA A 16 -11.63 4.87 -3.89
N GLY A 17 -10.62 5.03 -4.74
CA GLY A 17 -10.41 6.24 -5.54
C GLY A 17 -9.98 7.47 -4.73
N ALA A 18 -9.74 7.34 -3.42
CA ALA A 18 -9.37 8.47 -2.58
C ALA A 18 -8.01 9.04 -3.01
N ASP A 19 -7.90 10.36 -3.00
CA ASP A 19 -6.61 11.03 -3.15
C ASP A 19 -5.87 11.01 -1.81
N LEU A 20 -4.95 10.06 -1.67
CA LEU A 20 -4.05 9.89 -0.53
C LEU A 20 -2.60 10.25 -0.93
N ASP A 21 -2.44 11.09 -1.96
CA ASP A 21 -1.13 11.58 -2.37
C ASP A 21 -0.48 12.30 -1.18
N ARG A 22 0.72 11.84 -0.80
CA ARG A 22 1.48 12.33 0.36
C ARG A 22 0.76 12.18 1.70
N ALA A 23 -0.20 11.27 1.80
CA ALA A 23 -0.88 10.98 3.05
C ALA A 23 0.05 10.29 4.06
N THR A 24 -0.10 10.62 5.33
CA THR A 24 0.56 9.93 6.45
C THR A 24 -0.42 8.93 7.05
N LEU A 25 -0.19 7.64 6.81
CA LEU A 25 -0.94 6.48 7.30
C LEU A 25 -0.18 5.71 8.40
N LEU A 26 0.83 6.34 9.01
CA LEU A 26 1.68 5.75 10.04
C LEU A 26 0.85 5.10 11.16
N GLY A 27 1.01 3.79 11.38
CA GLY A 27 0.29 3.07 12.45
C GLY A 27 -1.23 3.04 12.33
N THR A 28 -1.79 3.32 11.14
CA THR A 28 -3.24 3.17 10.89
C THR A 28 -3.68 1.72 10.92
N LYS A 29 -4.93 1.48 11.32
CA LYS A 29 -5.59 0.19 11.12
C LYS A 29 -6.47 0.28 9.89
N LEU A 30 -6.19 -0.56 8.91
CA LEU A 30 -6.83 -0.61 7.58
C LEU A 30 -7.47 -1.97 7.35
N LYS A 31 -7.85 -2.68 8.42
CA LYS A 31 -8.41 -4.02 8.30
C LYS A 31 -9.74 -3.96 7.56
N ASN A 32 -9.89 -4.76 6.50
CA ASN A 32 -11.03 -4.72 5.58
C ASN A 32 -11.27 -3.36 4.90
N ALA A 33 -10.29 -2.44 4.89
CA ALA A 33 -10.44 -1.17 4.18
C ALA A 33 -10.42 -1.40 2.66
N ASP A 34 -11.13 -0.56 1.91
CA ASP A 34 -11.07 -0.56 0.46
C ASP A 34 -10.25 0.64 -0.01
N LEU A 35 -9.03 0.41 -0.47
CA LEU A 35 -8.13 1.40 -1.07
C LEU A 35 -8.07 1.23 -2.61
N SER A 36 -9.06 0.57 -3.22
CA SER A 36 -9.00 0.29 -4.66
C SER A 36 -9.02 1.58 -5.47
N GLY A 37 -8.04 1.76 -6.35
CA GLY A 37 -7.85 2.97 -7.14
C GLY A 37 -7.45 4.20 -6.32
N ALA A 38 -7.13 4.05 -5.04
CA ALA A 38 -6.62 5.16 -4.24
C ALA A 38 -5.26 5.63 -4.78
N TYR A 39 -5.04 6.93 -4.74
CA TYR A 39 -3.77 7.54 -5.11
C TYR A 39 -2.85 7.53 -3.89
N LEU A 40 -1.87 6.63 -3.84
CA LEU A 40 -0.95 6.49 -2.71
C LEU A 40 0.46 7.03 -3.03
N HIS A 41 0.59 7.92 -4.03
CA HIS A 41 1.89 8.50 -4.39
C HIS A 41 2.50 9.21 -3.17
N LYS A 42 3.78 8.93 -2.87
CA LYS A 42 4.46 9.49 -1.68
C LYS A 42 3.74 9.26 -0.34
N ALA A 43 2.78 8.35 -0.25
CA ALA A 43 2.15 8.04 1.02
C ALA A 43 3.18 7.37 1.96
N GLU A 44 3.11 7.73 3.23
CA GLU A 44 3.90 7.16 4.30
C GLU A 44 3.00 6.26 5.13
N ALA A 45 3.05 4.96 4.88
CA ALA A 45 2.25 3.96 5.57
C ALA A 45 3.13 3.04 6.43
N ASP A 46 4.23 3.59 6.96
CA ASP A 46 5.17 2.84 7.78
C ASP A 46 4.45 2.30 9.03
N GLY A 47 4.64 1.00 9.32
CA GLY A 47 4.02 0.33 10.46
C GLY A 47 2.47 0.28 10.45
N CYS A 48 1.80 0.46 9.30
CA CYS A 48 0.34 0.30 9.25
C CYS A 48 -0.08 -1.18 9.37
N GLU A 49 -1.28 -1.40 9.92
CA GLU A 49 -1.90 -2.72 10.03
C GLU A 49 -2.97 -2.87 8.94
N ALA A 50 -2.66 -3.54 7.84
CA ALA A 50 -3.55 -3.73 6.70
C ALA A 50 -3.84 -5.23 6.49
N GLU A 51 -4.94 -5.71 7.07
CA GLU A 51 -5.39 -7.09 6.88
C GLU A 51 -6.61 -7.11 5.95
N VAL A 52 -6.61 -7.92 4.90
CA VAL A 52 -7.75 -7.99 3.94
C VAL A 52 -8.07 -6.66 3.25
N VAL A 53 -7.10 -5.75 3.14
CA VAL A 53 -7.27 -4.46 2.44
C VAL A 53 -7.30 -4.65 0.92
N ASN A 54 -8.07 -3.85 0.19
CA ASN A 54 -8.07 -3.87 -1.27
C ASN A 54 -7.24 -2.72 -1.85
N LEU A 55 -6.12 -2.99 -2.51
CA LEU A 55 -5.23 -2.01 -3.15
C LEU A 55 -5.32 -2.05 -4.69
N SER A 56 -6.34 -2.72 -5.24
CA SER A 56 -6.45 -2.95 -6.69
C SER A 56 -6.73 -1.68 -7.49
N GLY A 57 -6.24 -1.62 -8.74
CA GLY A 57 -6.67 -0.58 -9.68
C GLY A 57 -6.04 0.80 -9.49
N ALA A 58 -4.86 0.90 -8.88
CA ALA A 58 -4.14 2.16 -8.74
C ALA A 58 -4.00 2.89 -10.11
N PRO A 59 -4.42 4.16 -10.21
CA PRO A 59 -4.55 4.87 -11.47
C PRO A 59 -3.20 5.10 -12.17
N ARG A 60 -3.20 5.01 -13.52
CA ARG A 60 -2.04 5.35 -14.36
C ARG A 60 -1.70 6.83 -14.20
N MET A 61 -0.60 7.15 -13.52
CA MET A 61 -0.10 8.52 -13.45
C MET A 61 1.19 8.68 -14.29
N PRO A 62 1.24 9.64 -15.23
CA PRO A 62 2.49 10.14 -15.74
C PRO A 62 2.99 11.22 -14.79
N LEU A 63 4.16 11.03 -14.16
CA LEU A 63 5.11 12.03 -13.61
C LEU A 63 5.74 11.54 -12.29
N ARG A 64 7.08 11.38 -12.34
CA ARG A 64 8.04 11.12 -11.25
C ARG A 64 7.65 10.04 -10.25
N PRO A 65 8.26 8.85 -10.31
CA PRO A 65 8.02 7.84 -9.30
C PRO A 65 8.76 8.28 -8.04
N THR A 66 8.01 8.69 -7.02
CA THR A 66 8.53 8.62 -5.66
C THR A 66 7.80 7.44 -5.04
N PRO A 67 8.53 6.42 -4.59
CA PRO A 67 7.90 5.19 -4.16
C PRO A 67 7.05 5.41 -2.90
N THR A 68 5.91 4.72 -2.84
CA THR A 68 5.11 4.62 -1.61
C THR A 68 5.89 3.84 -0.56
N ARG A 69 5.96 4.35 0.66
CA ARG A 69 6.68 3.69 1.75
C ARG A 69 5.72 2.81 2.53
N LEU A 70 6.03 1.53 2.58
CA LEU A 70 5.29 0.48 3.29
C LEU A 70 6.21 -0.21 4.30
N SER A 71 7.22 0.50 4.83
CA SER A 71 8.20 -0.12 5.72
C SER A 71 7.51 -0.61 6.99
N GLU A 72 7.65 -1.90 7.31
CA GLU A 72 7.00 -2.58 8.44
C GLU A 72 5.47 -2.62 8.36
N ALA A 73 4.88 -2.27 7.22
CA ALA A 73 3.45 -2.43 6.99
C ALA A 73 3.08 -3.92 7.02
N GLN A 74 1.95 -4.27 7.63
CA GLN A 74 1.42 -5.63 7.64
C GLN A 74 0.38 -5.75 6.53
N LEU A 75 0.60 -6.61 5.53
CA LEU A 75 -0.29 -6.80 4.37
C LEU A 75 -0.92 -8.21 4.29
N SER A 76 -1.04 -8.90 5.42
CA SER A 76 -1.58 -10.26 5.47
C SER A 76 -3.00 -10.33 4.88
N GLY A 77 -3.19 -11.13 3.83
CA GLY A 77 -4.48 -11.25 3.14
C GLY A 77 -4.91 -10.03 2.32
N ALA A 78 -4.04 -9.01 2.14
CA ALA A 78 -4.34 -7.86 1.30
C ALA A 78 -4.52 -8.26 -0.17
N LYS A 79 -5.55 -7.71 -0.82
CA LYS A 79 -5.78 -7.84 -2.27
C LYS A 79 -4.99 -6.76 -2.99
N VAL A 80 -3.89 -7.15 -3.61
CA VAL A 80 -3.01 -6.24 -4.38
C VAL A 80 -3.08 -6.49 -5.89
N ALA A 81 -4.04 -7.30 -6.35
CA ALA A 81 -4.28 -7.55 -7.76
C ALA A 81 -4.48 -6.22 -8.52
N ASP A 82 -3.91 -6.07 -9.71
CA ASP A 82 -3.98 -4.85 -10.53
C ASP A 82 -3.37 -3.58 -9.92
N SER A 83 -2.72 -3.67 -8.75
CA SER A 83 -1.96 -2.55 -8.18
C SER A 83 -0.73 -2.23 -9.03
N ARG A 84 -0.36 -0.95 -9.11
CA ARG A 84 0.73 -0.44 -9.96
C ARG A 84 1.55 0.59 -9.23
N GLY A 85 2.82 0.79 -9.63
CA GLY A 85 3.67 1.87 -9.13
C GLY A 85 4.99 1.40 -8.55
N GLU A 86 5.63 2.24 -7.74
CA GLU A 86 6.84 1.88 -7.00
C GLU A 86 6.55 1.85 -5.51
N VAL A 87 7.00 0.80 -4.82
CA VAL A 87 6.85 0.66 -3.36
C VAL A 87 8.21 0.40 -2.71
N ARG A 88 8.35 0.85 -1.46
CA ARG A 88 9.50 0.57 -0.59
C ARG A 88 9.08 -0.31 0.57
N GLY A 89 9.74 -1.45 0.69
CA GLY A 89 9.63 -2.35 1.84
C GLY A 89 10.60 -1.98 2.97
N PRO A 90 10.85 -2.90 3.93
CA PRO A 90 10.32 -4.26 4.00
C PRO A 90 8.84 -4.29 4.44
N VAL A 91 8.06 -5.29 4.04
CA VAL A 91 6.64 -5.45 4.40
C VAL A 91 6.45 -6.77 5.11
N LEU A 92 5.63 -6.82 6.16
CA LEU A 92 5.26 -8.06 6.84
C LEU A 92 4.05 -8.69 6.15
N VAL A 93 4.20 -9.91 5.67
CA VAL A 93 3.13 -10.72 5.06
C VAL A 93 3.12 -12.06 5.76
N ASP A 94 1.99 -12.46 6.34
CA ASP A 94 1.83 -13.76 7.02
C ASP A 94 2.95 -14.03 8.03
N ASN A 95 3.31 -13.00 8.81
CA ASN A 95 4.40 -13.04 9.79
C ASN A 95 5.81 -13.25 9.19
N GLN A 96 5.97 -13.04 7.88
CA GLN A 96 7.24 -13.03 7.16
C GLN A 96 7.58 -11.63 6.66
N LEU A 97 8.80 -11.16 6.96
CA LEU A 97 9.28 -9.89 6.47
C LEU A 97 9.81 -10.04 5.04
N LEU A 98 9.07 -9.54 4.07
CA LEU A 98 9.44 -9.56 2.65
C LEU A 98 10.09 -8.24 2.25
N ALA A 99 11.23 -8.31 1.56
CA ALA A 99 11.94 -7.13 1.07
C ALA A 99 12.52 -7.37 -0.33
N GLY A 100 12.79 -6.28 -1.05
CA GLY A 100 13.40 -6.32 -2.39
C GLY A 100 12.67 -7.26 -3.34
N ARG A 101 13.40 -8.20 -3.95
CA ARG A 101 12.86 -9.18 -4.91
C ARG A 101 11.75 -10.05 -4.31
N GLN A 102 11.85 -10.48 -3.06
CA GLN A 102 10.84 -11.36 -2.45
C GLN A 102 9.49 -10.65 -2.34
N LEU A 103 9.52 -9.36 -2.02
CA LEU A 103 8.34 -8.52 -1.98
C LEU A 103 7.77 -8.32 -3.39
N GLU A 104 8.63 -8.09 -4.39
CA GLU A 104 8.22 -7.95 -5.80
C GLU A 104 7.57 -9.22 -6.34
N GLU A 105 8.15 -10.39 -6.05
CA GLU A 105 7.60 -11.71 -6.41
C GLU A 105 6.25 -11.95 -5.73
N TRP A 106 6.10 -11.55 -4.47
CA TRP A 106 4.81 -11.64 -3.76
C TRP A 106 3.74 -10.78 -4.42
N PHE A 107 4.04 -9.50 -4.72
CA PHE A 107 3.11 -8.63 -5.43
C PHE A 107 2.74 -9.20 -6.80
N ALA A 108 3.72 -9.71 -7.55
CA ALA A 108 3.49 -10.35 -8.85
C ALA A 108 2.61 -11.62 -8.73
N ALA A 109 2.85 -12.46 -7.71
CA ALA A 109 2.05 -13.66 -7.44
C ALA A 109 0.60 -13.32 -7.08
N MET A 110 0.39 -12.17 -6.44
CA MET A 110 -0.93 -11.64 -6.06
C MET A 110 -1.61 -10.86 -7.20
N GLY A 111 -1.00 -10.79 -8.38
CA GLY A 111 -1.58 -10.18 -9.59
C GLY A 111 -1.35 -8.67 -9.73
N ALA A 112 -0.38 -8.10 -9.01
CA ALA A 112 0.01 -6.71 -9.23
C ALA A 112 0.58 -6.51 -10.64
N LEU A 113 0.25 -5.39 -11.28
CA LEU A 113 0.65 -5.07 -12.65
C LEU A 113 1.59 -3.88 -12.65
N GLU A 114 2.78 -4.00 -13.23
CA GLU A 114 3.74 -2.88 -13.32
C GLU A 114 4.14 -2.31 -11.94
N LEU A 115 4.01 -3.11 -10.87
CA LEU A 115 4.48 -2.76 -9.54
C LEU A 115 5.96 -3.14 -9.39
N ARG A 116 6.79 -2.20 -8.96
CA ARG A 116 8.22 -2.40 -8.71
C ARG A 116 8.54 -2.13 -7.25
N VAL A 117 9.33 -3.00 -6.65
CA VAL A 117 9.91 -2.75 -5.34
C VAL A 117 11.25 -2.05 -5.55
N VAL A 118 11.37 -0.83 -5.03
CA VAL A 118 12.63 -0.10 -5.02
C VAL A 118 13.20 -0.11 -3.61
N GLU A 119 14.52 -0.17 -3.48
CA GLU A 119 15.24 -0.04 -2.21
C GLU A 119 15.46 1.44 -1.85
#